data_AF-A0A3D3R3R2-F1
#
_entry.id   AF-A0A3D3R3R2-F1
#
_cell.length_a   1.000
_cell.length_b   1.000
_cell.length_c   1.000
_cell.angle_alpha   90.00
_cell.angle_beta   90.00
_cell.angle_gamma   90.00
#
_symmetry.space_group_name_H-M   'P 1'
#
loop_
_entity.id
_entity.type
_entity.pdbx_description
1 polymer ?
#
loop_
_entity_poly.entity_id
_entity_poly.type
_entity_poly.pdbx_seq_one_letter_code
_entity_poly.pdbx_strand_id
1 'polypeptide(L)'
;AGIPQSIEYPVVKCEEFPELPGRLECNDSRLMVALGDACETATTDSARYALDHLQLRGSEGQVIGTDGRQLLIQDGFQFPWEGELLVPANRLLCSRELRRSKSVDVGSTAEWVTFRSGPWTIWLRINEKARFPNVLELVNQGPETVATLQVPDKDAEFICSALKPKPFQQGDTEKVTLDLNGEVTVRAREGGQEQQRDYVLCRSERSGESLRINTSRDYFRRALQLGFREINLSGPDTPASCREGDRTYVWALLTQAEAVQPQSDAVRIESTSVSSQPTQSRSNQNRFAEQDRPDQKRDVVPEQVLTQMKTLCGGLTETVSHIRDLMSQLREQSQDWSRNLNSDQSVST
;
A
#
# COMPACT_ATOMS: atom_id res chain seq x y z
N ALA A 1 33.05 6.35 -35.02
CA ALA A 1 32.61 4.93 -34.87
C ALA A 1 32.66 4.60 -33.38
N GLY A 2 31.54 4.22 -32.79
CA GLY A 2 31.43 3.95 -31.34
C GLY A 2 31.91 2.54 -31.02
N ILE A 3 32.90 2.42 -30.14
CA ILE A 3 33.39 1.12 -29.66
C ILE A 3 32.30 0.50 -28.78
N PRO A 4 31.81 -0.71 -29.09
CA PRO A 4 30.81 -1.38 -28.27
C PRO A 4 31.35 -1.61 -26.85
N GLN A 5 30.56 -1.21 -25.86
CA GLN A 5 30.87 -1.44 -24.45
C GLN A 5 30.49 -2.88 -24.11
N SER A 6 31.41 -3.66 -23.56
CA SER A 6 31.17 -5.00 -23.03
C SER A 6 31.44 -5.01 -21.53
N ILE A 7 30.58 -5.67 -20.77
CA ILE A 7 30.80 -6.00 -19.36
C ILE A 7 30.81 -7.54 -19.25
N GLU A 8 31.84 -8.07 -18.61
CA GLU A 8 31.93 -9.48 -18.25
C GLU A 8 31.37 -9.69 -16.85
N TYR A 9 30.51 -10.70 -16.70
CA TYR A 9 29.99 -11.12 -15.41
C TYR A 9 30.49 -12.54 -15.11
N PRO A 10 30.86 -12.84 -13.85
CA PRO A 10 31.22 -14.20 -13.47
C PRO A 10 30.01 -15.12 -13.68
N VAL A 11 30.23 -16.23 -14.38
CA VAL A 11 29.21 -17.27 -14.53
C VAL A 11 29.03 -17.96 -13.19
N VAL A 12 27.90 -17.71 -12.55
CA VAL A 12 27.48 -18.44 -11.34
C VAL A 12 26.73 -19.69 -11.77
N LYS A 13 26.96 -20.82 -11.08
CA LYS A 13 26.20 -22.05 -11.33
C LYS A 13 24.72 -21.75 -11.12
N CYS A 14 23.89 -21.97 -12.15
CA CYS A 14 22.45 -21.84 -12.01
C CYS A 14 21.95 -22.96 -11.08
N GLU A 15 21.26 -22.58 -10.02
CA GLU A 15 20.46 -23.53 -9.25
C GLU A 15 19.23 -23.91 -10.06
N GLU A 16 18.80 -25.17 -9.97
CA GLU A 16 17.58 -25.63 -10.62
C GLU A 16 16.36 -25.04 -9.89
N PHE A 17 15.35 -24.64 -10.65
CA PHE A 17 14.08 -24.18 -10.08
C PHE A 17 13.35 -25.34 -9.39
N PRO A 18 12.53 -25.07 -8.37
CA PRO A 18 11.70 -26.09 -7.75
C PRO A 18 10.78 -26.78 -8.78
N GLU A 19 10.47 -28.05 -8.54
CA GLU A 19 9.55 -28.80 -9.39
C GLU A 19 8.16 -28.16 -9.44
N LEU A 20 7.47 -28.33 -10.59
CA LEU A 20 6.09 -27.91 -10.72
C LEU A 20 5.17 -28.85 -9.92
N PRO A 21 4.11 -28.31 -9.28
CA PRO A 21 3.08 -29.13 -8.66
C PRO A 21 2.45 -30.12 -9.65
N GLY A 22 2.13 -31.33 -9.17
CA GLY A 22 1.44 -32.33 -9.98
C GLY A 22 0.01 -31.96 -10.35
N ARG A 23 -0.60 -31.02 -9.63
CA ARG A 23 -1.93 -30.45 -9.92
C ARG A 23 -1.87 -28.93 -9.86
N LEU A 24 -2.49 -28.30 -10.85
CA LEU A 24 -2.70 -26.86 -10.94
C LEU A 24 -4.20 -26.59 -11.14
N GLU A 25 -4.75 -25.65 -10.37
CA GLU A 25 -6.10 -25.13 -10.58
C GLU A 25 -6.05 -23.82 -11.36
N CYS A 26 -6.93 -23.69 -12.36
CA CYS A 26 -7.02 -22.51 -13.20
C CYS A 26 -8.05 -21.52 -12.61
N ASN A 27 -7.58 -20.33 -12.26
CA ASN A 27 -8.40 -19.22 -11.78
C ASN A 27 -8.49 -18.10 -12.83
N ASP A 28 -9.49 -17.23 -12.71
CA ASP A 28 -9.52 -15.97 -13.45
C ASP A 28 -8.36 -15.05 -13.02
N SER A 29 -7.98 -14.12 -13.92
CA SER A 29 -7.05 -13.02 -13.68
C SER A 29 -7.24 -12.27 -12.34
N ARG A 30 -8.47 -12.23 -11.80
CA ARG A 30 -8.81 -11.68 -10.48
C ARG A 30 -7.92 -12.21 -9.36
N LEU A 31 -7.45 -13.47 -9.42
CA LEU A 31 -6.56 -14.03 -8.40
C LEU A 31 -5.26 -13.22 -8.27
N MET A 32 -4.64 -12.80 -9.38
CA MET A 32 -3.42 -11.98 -9.32
C MET A 32 -3.69 -10.56 -8.82
N VAL A 33 -4.89 -10.02 -9.06
CA VAL A 33 -5.30 -8.74 -8.47
C VAL A 33 -5.45 -8.89 -6.96
N ALA A 34 -6.16 -9.94 -6.52
CA ALA A 34 -6.40 -10.19 -5.11
C ALA A 34 -5.12 -10.43 -4.30
N LEU A 35 -4.19 -11.22 -4.83
CA LEU A 35 -2.86 -11.43 -4.24
C LEU A 35 -2.07 -10.13 -4.12
N GLY A 36 -2.10 -9.30 -5.17
CA GLY A 36 -1.43 -8.01 -5.16
C GLY A 36 -2.05 -7.04 -4.15
N ASP A 37 -3.38 -7.02 -4.04
CA ASP A 37 -4.09 -6.18 -3.09
C ASP A 37 -3.87 -6.60 -1.64
N ALA A 38 -3.87 -7.92 -1.37
CA ALA A 38 -3.53 -8.46 -0.06
C ALA A 38 -2.06 -8.21 0.31
N CYS A 39 -1.15 -8.27 -0.67
CA CYS A 39 0.26 -7.91 -0.47
C CYS A 39 0.45 -6.43 -0.13
N GLU A 40 -0.40 -5.53 -0.62
CA GLU A 40 -0.40 -4.11 -0.24
C GLU A 40 -0.98 -3.86 1.15
N THR A 41 -1.76 -4.80 1.69
CA THR A 41 -2.31 -4.75 3.05
C THR A 41 -1.35 -5.34 4.10
N ALA A 42 -0.45 -6.23 3.71
CA ALA A 42 0.55 -6.84 4.59
C ALA A 42 1.65 -5.85 5.05
N THR A 43 2.31 -6.14 6.17
CA THR A 43 3.40 -5.33 6.72
C THR A 43 4.67 -6.15 6.94
N THR A 44 5.84 -5.53 6.76
CA THR A 44 7.11 -6.16 7.12
C THR A 44 7.45 -6.02 8.60
N ASP A 45 6.69 -5.21 9.35
CA ASP A 45 6.84 -5.05 10.79
C ASP A 45 6.06 -6.15 11.53
N SER A 46 6.74 -7.26 11.78
CA SER A 46 6.15 -8.54 12.16
C SER A 46 6.95 -9.12 13.32
N ALA A 47 6.34 -9.21 14.50
CA ALA A 47 6.99 -9.75 15.71
C ALA A 47 6.38 -11.08 16.18
N ARG A 48 5.08 -11.10 16.48
CA ARG A 48 4.37 -12.27 17.05
C ARG A 48 3.70 -13.15 15.99
N TYR A 49 3.10 -12.51 14.98
CA TYR A 49 2.37 -13.17 13.90
C TYR A 49 3.03 -12.83 12.57
N ALA A 50 2.92 -13.71 11.58
CA ALA A 50 3.47 -13.51 10.24
C ALA A 50 2.60 -12.54 9.40
N LEU A 51 2.63 -11.26 9.76
CA LEU A 51 1.92 -10.19 9.04
C LEU A 51 2.62 -9.77 7.74
N ASP A 52 3.84 -10.27 7.54
CA ASP A 52 4.62 -10.20 6.30
C ASP A 52 4.29 -11.33 5.33
N HIS A 53 3.29 -12.15 5.66
CA HIS A 53 2.78 -13.25 4.84
C HIS A 53 1.32 -13.02 4.46
N LEU A 54 0.89 -13.68 3.39
CA LEU A 54 -0.51 -13.85 3.01
C LEU A 54 -0.97 -15.23 3.46
N GLN A 55 -2.20 -15.32 3.95
CA GLN A 55 -2.84 -16.60 4.23
C GLN A 55 -3.73 -16.99 3.05
N LEU A 56 -3.45 -18.15 2.47
CA LEU A 56 -4.22 -18.75 1.38
C LEU A 56 -4.99 -19.93 1.94
N ARG A 57 -6.32 -19.80 2.04
CA ARG A 57 -7.19 -20.85 2.59
C ARG A 57 -7.74 -21.67 1.44
N GLY A 58 -7.32 -22.93 1.38
CA GLY A 58 -7.49 -23.82 0.24
C GLY A 58 -8.95 -24.17 -0.01
N SER A 59 -9.57 -24.81 0.97
CA SER A 59 -10.96 -25.31 0.90
C SER A 59 -11.98 -24.19 0.77
N GLU A 60 -11.73 -23.05 1.42
CA GLU A 60 -12.60 -21.87 1.38
C GLU A 60 -12.31 -20.95 0.17
N GLY A 61 -11.19 -21.15 -0.53
CA GLY A 61 -10.85 -20.35 -1.70
C GLY A 61 -10.56 -18.89 -1.36
N GLN A 62 -9.87 -18.63 -0.24
CA GLN A 62 -9.66 -17.27 0.28
C GLN A 62 -8.21 -16.80 0.19
N VAL A 63 -8.03 -15.52 -0.10
CA VAL A 63 -6.76 -14.79 0.03
C VAL A 63 -6.92 -13.73 1.11
N ILE A 64 -6.03 -13.76 2.12
CA ILE A 64 -6.11 -12.89 3.28
C ILE A 64 -4.78 -12.16 3.51
N GLY A 65 -4.86 -10.85 3.77
CA GLY A 65 -3.73 -10.01 4.16
C GLY A 65 -4.09 -9.05 5.29
N THR A 66 -3.15 -8.79 6.20
CA THR A 66 -3.34 -7.86 7.33
C THR A 66 -2.02 -7.25 7.80
N ASP A 67 -2.06 -6.00 8.25
CA ASP A 67 -0.95 -5.36 8.99
C ASP A 67 -1.23 -5.25 10.50
N GLY A 68 -2.28 -5.92 10.98
CA GLY A 68 -2.76 -5.84 12.36
C GLY A 68 -3.64 -4.61 12.67
N ARG A 69 -3.77 -3.66 11.75
CA ARG A 69 -4.66 -2.48 11.85
C ARG A 69 -5.71 -2.42 10.74
N GLN A 70 -5.43 -3.04 9.60
CA GLN A 70 -6.37 -3.31 8.52
C GLN A 70 -6.33 -4.79 8.12
N LEU A 71 -7.39 -5.25 7.49
CA LEU A 71 -7.61 -6.61 7.05
C LEU A 71 -8.33 -6.61 5.71
N LEU A 72 -7.84 -7.40 4.77
CA LEU A 72 -8.50 -7.66 3.49
C LEU A 72 -8.68 -9.17 3.33
N ILE A 73 -9.93 -9.58 3.08
CA ILE A 73 -10.32 -10.95 2.74
C ILE A 73 -10.97 -10.92 1.36
N GLN A 74 -10.54 -11.83 0.48
CA GLN A 74 -11.11 -12.01 -0.84
C GLN A 74 -11.37 -13.49 -1.10
N ASP A 75 -12.62 -13.81 -1.45
CA ASP A 75 -13.14 -15.17 -1.64
C ASP A 75 -13.22 -15.53 -3.12
N GLY A 76 -13.66 -16.76 -3.41
CA GLY A 76 -14.06 -17.20 -4.75
C GLY A 76 -12.90 -17.69 -5.62
N PHE A 77 -11.82 -18.18 -5.01
CA PHE A 77 -10.69 -18.80 -5.71
C PHE A 77 -10.71 -20.33 -5.55
N GLN A 78 -9.98 -21.01 -6.42
CA GLN A 78 -9.80 -22.45 -6.38
C GLN A 78 -8.34 -22.77 -6.12
N PHE A 79 -8.10 -23.56 -5.08
CA PHE A 79 -6.77 -23.99 -4.69
C PHE A 79 -6.73 -25.52 -4.57
N PRO A 80 -5.70 -26.22 -5.10
CA PRO A 80 -5.61 -27.68 -5.07
C PRO A 80 -5.08 -28.24 -3.73
N TRP A 81 -5.33 -27.57 -2.61
CA TRP A 81 -4.92 -28.03 -1.28
C TRP A 81 -6.04 -27.82 -0.27
N GLU A 82 -5.98 -28.60 0.80
CA GLU A 82 -6.84 -28.43 1.97
C GLU A 82 -6.13 -27.57 3.03
N GLY A 83 -6.90 -26.90 3.87
CA GLY A 83 -6.36 -26.09 4.96
C GLY A 83 -5.68 -24.81 4.50
N GLU A 84 -4.72 -24.32 5.26
CA GLU A 84 -4.20 -22.95 5.13
C GLU A 84 -2.69 -22.97 4.87
N LEU A 85 -2.27 -22.21 3.85
CA LEU A 85 -0.85 -22.03 3.54
C LEU A 85 -0.45 -20.57 3.73
N LEU A 86 0.72 -20.35 4.33
CA LEU A 86 1.31 -19.02 4.47
C LEU A 86 2.42 -18.83 3.45
N VAL A 87 2.30 -17.78 2.65
CA VAL A 87 3.31 -17.40 1.64
C VAL A 87 3.77 -15.97 1.90
N PRO A 88 5.03 -15.61 1.62
CA PRO A 88 5.49 -14.24 1.82
C PRO A 88 4.68 -13.24 0.97
N ALA A 89 4.34 -12.09 1.56
CA ALA A 89 3.76 -10.96 0.88
C ALA A 89 4.81 -10.30 -0.03
N ASN A 90 5.06 -10.92 -1.19
CA ASN A 90 6.09 -10.51 -2.12
C ASN A 90 5.57 -9.47 -3.11
N ARG A 91 6.23 -8.30 -3.19
CA ARG A 91 5.89 -7.19 -4.10
C ARG A 91 5.86 -7.59 -5.58
N LEU A 92 6.48 -8.71 -5.96
CA LEU A 92 6.32 -9.30 -7.29
C LEU A 92 4.84 -9.53 -7.63
N LEU A 93 4.00 -9.91 -6.66
CA LEU A 93 2.56 -10.11 -6.82
C LEU A 93 1.81 -8.79 -7.16
N CYS A 94 2.37 -7.64 -6.81
CA CYS A 94 1.83 -6.33 -7.16
C CYS A 94 2.18 -5.92 -8.60
N SER A 95 3.04 -6.68 -9.30
CA SER A 95 3.54 -6.28 -10.62
C SER A 95 2.46 -6.31 -11.69
N ARG A 96 2.48 -5.28 -12.54
CA ARG A 96 1.54 -5.15 -13.65
C ARG A 96 1.69 -6.28 -14.68
N GLU A 97 2.90 -6.80 -14.87
CA GLU A 97 3.17 -7.83 -15.88
C GLU A 97 2.45 -9.15 -15.57
N LEU A 98 2.34 -9.53 -14.30
CA LEU A 98 1.59 -10.72 -13.89
C LEU A 98 0.08 -10.58 -14.00
N ARG A 99 -0.42 -9.34 -14.04
CA ARG A 99 -1.87 -9.06 -14.17
C ARG A 99 -2.35 -9.02 -15.63
N ARG A 100 -1.45 -9.18 -16.60
CA ARG A 100 -1.81 -9.12 -18.03
C ARG A 100 -2.45 -10.41 -18.55
N SER A 101 -2.22 -11.54 -17.87
CA SER A 101 -2.84 -12.81 -18.23
C SER A 101 -4.32 -12.81 -17.89
N LYS A 102 -5.12 -13.51 -18.69
CA LYS A 102 -6.56 -13.71 -18.44
C LYS A 102 -6.84 -14.82 -17.42
N SER A 103 -5.89 -15.72 -17.23
CA SER A 103 -5.98 -16.82 -16.27
C SER A 103 -4.69 -16.96 -15.47
N VAL A 104 -4.84 -17.60 -14.31
CA VAL A 104 -3.78 -17.82 -13.34
C VAL A 104 -3.87 -19.26 -12.87
N ASP A 105 -2.85 -20.05 -13.16
CA ASP A 105 -2.78 -21.41 -12.62
C ASP A 105 -2.07 -21.39 -11.27
N VAL A 106 -2.60 -22.10 -10.30
CA VAL A 106 -2.05 -22.16 -8.94
C VAL A 106 -1.96 -23.61 -8.46
N GLY A 107 -0.86 -23.95 -7.80
CA GLY A 107 -0.72 -25.24 -7.13
C GLY A 107 0.31 -25.21 -6.03
N SER A 108 0.45 -26.32 -5.32
CA SER A 108 1.43 -26.43 -4.24
C SER A 108 2.18 -27.75 -4.27
N THR A 109 3.40 -27.69 -3.75
CA THR A 109 4.15 -28.85 -3.25
C THR A 109 4.17 -28.76 -1.72
N ALA A 110 4.93 -29.64 -1.06
CA ALA A 110 5.14 -29.53 0.38
C ALA A 110 5.83 -28.21 0.78
N GLU A 111 6.67 -27.63 -0.08
CA GLU A 111 7.49 -26.47 0.29
C GLU A 111 7.12 -25.18 -0.43
N TRP A 112 6.38 -25.25 -1.54
CA TRP A 112 6.17 -24.10 -2.43
C TRP A 112 4.73 -23.98 -2.86
N VAL A 113 4.21 -22.76 -2.87
CA VAL A 113 3.06 -22.38 -3.68
C VAL A 113 3.58 -21.83 -5.00
N THR A 114 3.03 -22.34 -6.10
CA THR A 114 3.42 -21.96 -7.46
C THR A 114 2.28 -21.23 -8.14
N PHE A 115 2.58 -20.07 -8.72
CA PHE A 115 1.67 -19.32 -9.57
C PHE A 115 2.21 -19.25 -10.99
N ARG A 116 1.34 -19.51 -11.98
CA ARG A 116 1.64 -19.29 -13.40
C ARG A 116 0.68 -18.29 -13.98
N SER A 117 1.22 -17.22 -14.55
CA SER A 117 0.44 -16.18 -15.22
C SER A 117 1.14 -15.77 -16.51
N GLY A 118 0.57 -16.20 -17.64
CA GLY A 118 1.21 -16.04 -18.95
C GLY A 118 2.59 -16.71 -19.00
N PRO A 119 3.67 -15.99 -19.36
CA PRO A 119 5.02 -16.56 -19.44
C PRO A 119 5.71 -16.68 -18.07
N TRP A 120 5.10 -16.17 -17.00
CA TRP A 120 5.72 -16.10 -15.69
C TRP A 120 5.35 -17.31 -14.85
N THR A 121 6.36 -17.90 -14.18
CA THR A 121 6.17 -18.88 -13.12
C THR A 121 6.87 -18.37 -11.87
N ILE A 122 6.17 -18.40 -10.74
CA ILE A 122 6.63 -17.88 -9.46
C ILE A 122 6.46 -18.96 -8.42
N TRP A 123 7.51 -19.20 -7.65
CA TRP A 123 7.48 -20.07 -6.48
C TRP A 123 7.64 -19.21 -5.24
N LEU A 124 6.68 -19.31 -4.32
CA LEU A 124 6.72 -18.68 -3.01
C LEU A 124 6.82 -19.77 -1.95
N ARG A 125 7.84 -19.69 -1.09
CA ARG A 125 8.09 -20.71 -0.08
C ARG A 125 7.00 -20.68 0.98
N ILE A 126 6.48 -21.85 1.33
CA ILE A 126 5.49 -22.03 2.39
C ILE A 126 6.18 -21.85 3.74
N ASN A 127 5.52 -21.13 4.65
CA ASN A 127 5.97 -20.97 6.02
C ASN A 127 5.06 -21.76 6.98
N GLU A 128 5.43 -23.02 7.24
CA GLU A 128 4.65 -23.92 8.11
C GLU A 128 4.79 -23.61 9.61
N LYS A 129 5.84 -22.88 10.01
CA LYS A 129 6.14 -22.60 11.42
C LYS A 129 5.51 -21.31 11.91
N ALA A 130 5.23 -20.39 10.99
CA ALA A 130 4.58 -19.13 11.29
C ALA A 130 3.13 -19.32 11.71
N ARG A 131 2.61 -18.34 12.46
CA ARG A 131 1.20 -18.23 12.80
C ARG A 131 0.62 -16.96 12.20
N PHE A 132 -0.53 -17.10 11.57
CA PHE A 132 -1.35 -15.97 11.13
C PHE A 132 -2.43 -15.68 12.21
N PRO A 133 -2.81 -14.42 12.45
CA PRO A 133 -3.85 -14.12 13.44
C PRO A 133 -5.20 -14.74 13.02
N ASN A 134 -6.00 -15.18 14.00
CA ASN A 134 -7.38 -15.60 13.75
C ASN A 134 -8.26 -14.35 13.51
N VAL A 135 -8.34 -13.94 12.25
CA VAL A 135 -9.03 -12.71 11.82
C VAL A 135 -10.48 -12.93 11.44
N LEU A 136 -10.88 -14.18 11.16
CA LEU A 136 -12.22 -14.49 10.67
C LEU A 136 -13.28 -14.36 11.77
N GLU A 137 -12.94 -14.69 13.01
CA GLU A 137 -13.84 -14.47 14.15
C GLU A 137 -14.23 -13.00 14.29
N LEU A 138 -13.27 -12.08 14.14
CA LEU A 138 -13.50 -10.64 14.22
C LEU A 138 -14.50 -10.17 13.14
N VAL A 139 -14.43 -10.73 11.95
CA VAL A 139 -15.28 -10.34 10.80
C VAL A 139 -16.66 -10.97 10.87
N ASN A 140 -16.77 -12.20 11.37
CA ASN A 140 -18.03 -12.94 11.42
C ASN A 140 -18.91 -12.52 12.60
N GLN A 141 -18.30 -12.10 13.71
CA GLN A 141 -19.00 -11.65 14.92
C GLN A 141 -18.94 -10.12 15.07
N GLY A 142 -18.87 -9.42 13.94
CA GLY A 142 -18.77 -7.97 13.93
C GLY A 142 -19.95 -7.29 14.64
N PRO A 143 -19.72 -6.12 15.25
CA PRO A 143 -20.78 -5.36 15.91
C PRO A 143 -21.86 -4.91 14.92
N GLU A 144 -23.06 -4.68 15.43
CA GLU A 144 -24.19 -4.22 14.62
C GLU A 144 -23.88 -2.87 13.97
N THR A 145 -24.23 -2.71 12.70
CA THR A 145 -24.00 -1.46 11.97
C THR A 145 -25.06 -0.43 12.35
N VAL A 146 -24.63 0.72 12.85
CA VAL A 146 -25.51 1.83 13.26
C VAL A 146 -25.57 2.95 12.22
N ALA A 147 -24.56 3.03 11.35
CA ALA A 147 -24.54 3.95 10.22
C ALA A 147 -23.82 3.35 9.00
N THR A 148 -24.29 3.71 7.82
CA THR A 148 -23.70 3.33 6.54
C THR A 148 -23.42 4.57 5.72
N LEU A 149 -22.20 4.69 5.22
CA LEU A 149 -21.79 5.73 4.29
C LEU A 149 -21.69 5.16 2.87
N GLN A 150 -22.48 5.73 1.96
CA GLN A 150 -22.37 5.50 0.51
C GLN A 150 -21.50 6.57 -0.12
N VAL A 151 -20.47 6.17 -0.85
CA VAL A 151 -19.52 7.07 -1.52
C VAL A 151 -19.52 6.75 -3.02
N PRO A 152 -20.27 7.47 -3.86
CA PRO A 152 -20.27 7.24 -5.31
C PRO A 152 -18.89 7.46 -5.94
N ASP A 153 -18.66 6.86 -7.12
CA ASP A 153 -17.35 6.89 -7.81
C ASP A 153 -16.75 8.28 -7.95
N LYS A 154 -17.57 9.29 -8.28
CA LYS A 154 -17.07 10.67 -8.47
C LYS A 154 -16.55 11.29 -7.18
N ASP A 155 -17.16 10.99 -6.05
CA ASP A 155 -16.71 11.47 -4.75
C ASP A 155 -15.51 10.65 -4.25
N ALA A 156 -15.49 9.35 -4.51
CA ALA A 156 -14.35 8.49 -4.24
C ALA A 156 -13.10 8.95 -5.03
N GLU A 157 -13.22 9.19 -6.33
CA GLU A 157 -12.17 9.74 -7.19
C GLU A 157 -11.66 11.08 -6.67
N PHE A 158 -12.58 11.99 -6.31
CA PHE A 158 -12.28 13.31 -5.77
C PHE A 158 -11.46 13.21 -4.48
N ILE A 159 -11.96 12.48 -3.47
CA ILE A 159 -11.33 12.43 -2.17
C ILE A 159 -10.01 11.64 -2.21
N CYS A 160 -9.94 10.56 -3.00
CA CYS A 160 -8.67 9.87 -3.25
C CYS A 160 -7.67 10.76 -3.98
N SER A 161 -8.08 11.73 -4.79
CA SER A 161 -7.14 12.69 -5.38
C SER A 161 -6.69 13.74 -4.36
N ALA A 162 -7.63 14.28 -3.59
CA ALA A 162 -7.39 15.33 -2.59
C ALA A 162 -6.48 14.85 -1.45
N LEU A 163 -6.65 13.61 -1.00
CA LEU A 163 -5.88 13.00 0.08
C LEU A 163 -4.58 12.32 -0.40
N LYS A 164 -4.06 12.63 -1.58
CA LYS A 164 -2.77 12.08 -2.03
C LYS A 164 -1.63 12.51 -1.08
N PRO A 165 -0.78 11.57 -0.62
CA PRO A 165 0.44 11.94 0.08
C PRO A 165 1.25 12.93 -0.75
N LYS A 166 1.62 14.06 -0.16
CA LYS A 166 2.52 15.02 -0.79
C LYS A 166 3.96 14.62 -0.46
N PRO A 167 4.85 14.54 -1.46
CA PRO A 167 6.24 14.20 -1.19
C PRO A 167 6.86 15.24 -0.24
N PHE A 168 7.67 14.77 0.70
CA PHE A 168 8.44 15.60 1.66
C PHE A 168 7.63 16.36 2.73
N GLN A 169 6.33 16.12 2.89
CA GLN A 169 5.59 16.59 4.05
C GLN A 169 5.57 15.51 5.14
N GLN A 170 6.35 15.71 6.21
CA GLN A 170 6.26 14.94 7.45
C GLN A 170 5.43 15.72 8.48
N GLY A 171 4.41 15.09 9.05
CA GLY A 171 3.50 15.67 10.06
C GLY A 171 2.21 14.85 10.22
N ASP A 172 1.27 15.33 11.06
CA ASP A 172 -0.04 14.75 11.44
C ASP A 172 -1.04 14.52 10.27
N THR A 173 -0.51 14.50 9.04
CA THR A 173 -1.18 14.25 7.75
C THR A 173 -1.71 12.84 7.55
N GLU A 174 -1.49 11.95 8.52
CA GLU A 174 -1.86 10.54 8.44
C GLU A 174 -3.29 10.26 8.89
N LYS A 175 -3.98 11.24 9.48
CA LYS A 175 -5.37 11.10 9.95
C LYS A 175 -6.34 12.08 9.30
N VAL A 176 -7.58 11.65 9.20
CA VAL A 176 -8.72 12.47 8.77
C VAL A 176 -9.91 12.20 9.67
N THR A 177 -10.78 13.20 9.79
CA THR A 177 -12.06 13.04 10.47
C THR A 177 -13.17 13.01 9.45
N LEU A 178 -13.92 11.91 9.41
CA LEU A 178 -15.12 11.79 8.61
C LEU A 178 -16.31 12.20 9.48
N ASP A 179 -16.94 13.32 9.15
CA ASP A 179 -18.12 13.82 9.81
C ASP A 179 -19.35 13.53 8.96
N LEU A 180 -20.26 12.78 9.55
CA LEU A 180 -21.50 12.30 8.96
C LEU A 180 -22.72 12.92 9.66
N ASN A 181 -22.52 13.97 10.47
CA ASN A 181 -23.59 14.71 11.11
C ASN A 181 -24.02 15.89 10.21
N GLY A 182 -24.85 15.59 9.21
CA GLY A 182 -25.27 16.53 8.18
C GLY A 182 -24.65 16.14 6.83
N GLU A 183 -23.95 17.09 6.19
CA GLU A 183 -23.22 16.80 4.95
C GLU A 183 -22.04 15.87 5.21
N VAL A 184 -21.84 14.89 4.32
CA VAL A 184 -20.67 14.02 4.37
C VAL A 184 -19.41 14.84 4.12
N THR A 185 -18.61 15.02 5.17
CA THR A 185 -17.43 15.89 5.13
C THR A 185 -16.21 15.15 5.64
N VAL A 186 -15.12 15.19 4.87
CA VAL A 186 -13.80 14.72 5.29
C VAL A 186 -12.95 15.91 5.69
N ARG A 187 -12.56 15.96 6.96
CA ARG A 187 -11.75 17.03 7.53
C ARG A 187 -10.32 16.60 7.68
N ALA A 188 -9.41 17.46 7.26
CA ALA A 188 -7.98 17.21 7.35
C ALA A 188 -7.23 18.49 7.76
N ARG A 189 -6.12 18.30 8.47
CA ARG A 189 -5.10 19.33 8.69
C ARG A 189 -3.83 18.88 7.98
N GLU A 190 -3.35 19.68 7.02
CA GLU A 190 -2.07 19.39 6.36
C GLU A 190 -0.90 19.86 7.24
N GLY A 191 0.18 19.07 7.30
CA GLY A 191 1.36 19.41 8.08
C GLY A 191 1.93 20.77 7.66
N GLY A 192 2.09 21.67 8.62
CA GLY A 192 2.56 23.05 8.39
C GLY A 192 1.50 24.04 7.91
N GLN A 193 0.23 23.62 7.76
CA GLN A 193 -0.88 24.55 7.53
C GLN A 193 -1.69 24.77 8.81
N GLU A 194 -1.94 26.03 9.16
CA GLU A 194 -2.82 26.36 10.30
C GLU A 194 -4.30 26.11 9.96
N GLN A 195 -4.67 26.24 8.69
CA GLN A 195 -6.07 26.23 8.28
C GLN A 195 -6.54 24.80 7.94
N GLN A 196 -7.62 24.40 8.60
CA GLN A 196 -8.34 23.17 8.32
C GLN A 196 -8.95 23.19 6.93
N ARG A 197 -8.99 22.02 6.28
CA ARG A 197 -9.74 21.82 5.04
C ARG A 197 -10.89 20.85 5.25
N ASP A 198 -12.06 21.27 4.77
CA ASP A 198 -13.29 20.50 4.79
C ASP A 198 -13.62 20.08 3.36
N TYR A 199 -13.35 18.82 3.03
CA TYR A 199 -13.69 18.22 1.75
C TYR A 199 -15.11 17.68 1.81
N VAL A 200 -16.03 18.33 1.10
CA VAL A 200 -17.45 17.99 1.13
C VAL A 200 -17.76 17.06 -0.01
N LEU A 201 -18.26 15.88 0.33
CA LEU A 201 -18.61 14.84 -0.63
C LEU A 201 -20.08 15.00 -1.01
N CYS A 202 -20.36 15.93 -1.92
CA CYS A 202 -21.72 16.39 -2.25
C CYS A 202 -22.65 15.32 -2.82
N ARG A 203 -22.12 14.16 -3.23
CA ARG A 203 -22.90 13.03 -3.78
C ARG A 203 -22.93 11.85 -2.81
N SER A 204 -22.13 11.90 -1.75
CA SER A 204 -22.08 10.86 -0.73
C SER A 204 -23.21 11.06 0.26
N GLU A 205 -23.75 9.95 0.74
CA GLU A 205 -24.90 9.96 1.63
C GLU A 205 -24.66 9.03 2.81
N ARG A 206 -25.12 9.46 3.98
CA ARG A 206 -25.09 8.64 5.18
C ARG A 206 -26.50 8.24 5.58
N SER A 207 -26.72 6.95 5.76
CA SER A 207 -27.90 6.35 6.39
C SER A 207 -27.61 5.96 7.84
N GLY A 208 -28.62 6.00 8.72
CA GLY A 208 -28.49 5.58 10.14
C GLY A 208 -28.20 6.72 11.12
N GLU A 209 -27.34 6.48 12.11
CA GLU A 209 -26.99 7.44 13.18
C GLU A 209 -25.98 8.50 12.75
N SER A 210 -26.07 9.71 13.31
CA SER A 210 -25.09 10.78 13.02
C SER A 210 -23.81 10.48 13.77
N LEU A 211 -22.70 10.30 13.05
CA LEU A 211 -21.42 9.95 13.62
C LEU A 211 -20.32 10.89 13.16
N ARG A 212 -19.30 11.03 14.00
CA ARG A 212 -18.00 11.58 13.63
C ARG A 212 -16.97 10.52 13.96
N ILE A 213 -16.13 10.18 12.98
CA ILE A 213 -15.11 9.15 13.14
C ILE A 213 -13.73 9.71 12.81
N ASN A 214 -12.74 9.42 13.67
CA ASN A 214 -11.35 9.70 13.38
C ASN A 214 -10.72 8.44 12.77
N THR A 215 -10.01 8.59 11.66
CA THR A 215 -9.50 7.42 10.92
C THR A 215 -8.18 7.71 10.23
N SER A 216 -7.42 6.65 9.95
CA SER A 216 -6.25 6.75 9.09
C SER A 216 -6.68 7.20 7.70
N ARG A 217 -6.03 8.27 7.22
CA ARG A 217 -6.19 8.79 5.87
C ARG A 217 -5.93 7.70 4.84
N ASP A 218 -4.87 6.91 5.07
CA ASP A 218 -4.41 5.93 4.11
C ASP A 218 -5.33 4.71 4.08
N TYR A 219 -5.88 4.27 5.21
CA TYR A 219 -6.84 3.15 5.24
C TYR A 219 -8.20 3.53 4.65
N PHE A 220 -8.72 4.72 4.97
CA PHE A 220 -9.94 5.22 4.35
C PHE A 220 -9.78 5.35 2.83
N ARG A 221 -8.67 5.96 2.39
CA ARG A 221 -8.34 6.07 0.97
C ARG A 221 -8.19 4.69 0.32
N ARG A 222 -7.55 3.73 1.00
CA ARG A 222 -7.34 2.36 0.50
C ARG A 222 -8.67 1.65 0.28
N ALA A 223 -9.65 1.76 1.19
CA ALA A 223 -10.99 1.20 0.99
C ALA A 223 -11.60 1.65 -0.36
N LEU A 224 -11.52 2.95 -0.64
CA LEU A 224 -12.02 3.53 -1.88
C LEU A 224 -11.21 3.10 -3.11
N GLN A 225 -9.87 2.98 -2.98
CA GLN A 225 -8.98 2.50 -4.05
C GLN A 225 -9.17 1.01 -4.38
N LEU A 226 -9.55 0.20 -3.39
CA LEU A 226 -9.96 -1.20 -3.56
C LEU A 226 -11.32 -1.33 -4.27
N GLY A 227 -12.05 -0.22 -4.42
CA GLY A 227 -13.33 -0.19 -5.11
C GLY A 227 -14.55 -0.25 -4.20
N PHE A 228 -14.40 -0.33 -2.88
CA PHE A 228 -15.54 -0.31 -1.97
C PHE A 228 -16.23 1.06 -2.03
N ARG A 229 -17.57 1.04 -2.05
CA ARG A 229 -18.42 2.25 -2.11
C ARG A 229 -19.38 2.36 -0.94
N GLU A 230 -19.51 1.28 -0.18
CA GLU A 230 -20.28 1.23 1.05
C GLU A 230 -19.33 1.01 2.24
N ILE A 231 -19.43 1.87 3.24
CA ILE A 231 -18.67 1.79 4.50
C ILE A 231 -19.67 1.66 5.65
N ASN A 232 -19.57 0.57 6.39
CA ASN A 232 -20.39 0.25 7.54
C ASN A 232 -19.66 0.62 8.85
N LEU A 233 -20.40 1.31 9.73
CA LEU A 233 -19.92 1.89 10.98
C LEU A 233 -20.81 1.43 12.13
N SER A 234 -20.18 0.92 13.19
CA SER A 234 -20.86 0.45 14.41
C SER A 234 -20.66 1.38 15.61
N GLY A 235 -19.86 2.42 15.45
CA GLY A 235 -19.54 3.38 16.49
C GLY A 235 -18.25 4.15 16.19
N PRO A 236 -17.93 5.18 16.99
CA PRO A 236 -16.80 6.05 16.72
C PRO A 236 -15.43 5.44 17.05
N ASP A 237 -15.36 4.45 17.92
CA ASP A 237 -14.12 3.75 18.32
C ASP A 237 -14.13 2.26 17.91
N THR A 238 -15.03 1.89 17.01
CA THR A 238 -15.22 0.52 16.52
C THR A 238 -14.72 0.42 15.08
N PRO A 239 -14.00 -0.66 14.68
CA PRO A 239 -13.49 -0.77 13.32
C PRO A 239 -14.53 -0.50 12.25
N ALA A 240 -14.15 0.27 11.24
CA ALA A 240 -14.96 0.44 10.05
C ALA A 240 -14.82 -0.79 9.15
N SER A 241 -15.88 -1.12 8.42
CA SER A 241 -15.89 -2.29 7.55
C SER A 241 -16.57 -2.00 6.20
N CYS A 242 -16.12 -2.68 5.17
CA CYS A 242 -16.75 -2.75 3.86
C CYS A 242 -16.97 -4.23 3.54
N ARG A 243 -18.18 -4.57 3.08
CA ARG A 243 -18.49 -5.91 2.58
C ARG A 243 -19.19 -5.77 1.25
N GLU A 244 -18.58 -6.29 0.19
CA GLU A 244 -19.12 -6.21 -1.16
C GLU A 244 -18.84 -7.52 -1.88
N GLY A 245 -19.89 -8.29 -2.14
CA GLY A 245 -19.79 -9.59 -2.79
C GLY A 245 -18.84 -10.53 -2.06
N ASP A 246 -17.76 -10.91 -2.74
CA ASP A 246 -16.71 -11.83 -2.32
C ASP A 246 -15.51 -11.12 -1.67
N ARG A 247 -15.68 -9.87 -1.20
CA ARG A 247 -14.61 -9.08 -0.60
C ARG A 247 -15.05 -8.44 0.71
N THR A 248 -14.17 -8.50 1.70
CA THR A 248 -14.34 -7.80 2.97
C THR A 248 -13.07 -7.02 3.30
N TYR A 249 -13.22 -5.74 3.62
CA TYR A 249 -12.14 -4.88 4.12
C TYR A 249 -12.52 -4.30 5.47
N VAL A 250 -11.62 -4.35 6.43
CA VAL A 250 -11.84 -3.84 7.80
C VAL A 250 -10.62 -3.06 8.22
N TRP A 251 -10.81 -1.93 8.93
CA TRP A 251 -9.69 -1.20 9.52
C TRP A 251 -10.06 -0.56 10.85
N ALA A 252 -9.07 -0.47 11.74
CA ALA A 252 -9.19 0.17 13.03
C ALA A 252 -9.37 1.69 12.86
N LEU A 253 -10.29 2.25 13.66
CA LEU A 253 -10.44 3.68 13.81
C LEU A 253 -9.42 4.24 14.81
N LEU A 254 -9.15 5.53 14.70
CA LEU A 254 -8.29 6.27 15.61
C LEU A 254 -9.11 6.86 16.75
N THR A 255 -8.45 7.19 17.86
CA THR A 255 -9.12 7.77 19.02
C THR A 255 -9.86 9.05 18.68
N GLN A 256 -11.08 9.19 19.20
CA GLN A 256 -11.90 10.39 19.01
C GLN A 256 -11.33 11.66 19.64
N ALA A 257 -10.46 11.53 20.64
CA ALA A 257 -9.81 12.68 21.27
C ALA A 257 -8.98 13.52 20.28
N GLU A 258 -8.54 12.90 19.19
CA GLU A 258 -7.76 13.54 18.13
C GLU A 258 -8.58 13.92 16.89
N ALA A 259 -9.92 13.75 16.95
CA ALA A 259 -10.79 14.12 15.84
C ALA A 259 -10.77 15.63 15.58
N VAL A 260 -10.61 15.99 14.31
CA VAL A 260 -10.65 17.36 13.81
C VAL A 260 -12.08 17.90 13.92
N GLN A 261 -12.27 18.89 14.78
CA GLN A 261 -13.57 19.50 15.05
C GLN A 261 -13.99 20.44 13.89
N PRO A 262 -15.30 20.65 13.68
CA PRO A 262 -15.76 21.68 12.74
C PRO A 262 -15.22 23.07 13.14
N GLN A 263 -14.72 23.83 12.16
CA GLN A 263 -14.28 25.20 12.36
C GLN A 263 -14.95 26.11 11.32
N SER A 264 -15.38 27.30 11.73
CA SER A 264 -16.10 28.24 10.86
C SER A 264 -15.22 28.87 9.77
N ASP A 265 -13.91 28.91 10.00
CA ASP A 265 -12.89 29.46 9.11
C ASP A 265 -12.19 28.38 8.27
N ALA A 266 -12.69 27.13 8.28
CA ALA A 266 -12.13 26.06 7.46
C ALA A 266 -12.27 26.36 5.95
N VAL A 267 -11.25 26.00 5.17
CA VAL A 267 -11.32 26.07 3.71
C VAL A 267 -12.22 24.92 3.24
N ARG A 268 -13.40 25.28 2.73
CA ARG A 268 -14.37 24.32 2.20
C ARG A 268 -14.09 24.04 0.72
N ILE A 269 -14.02 22.75 0.35
CA ILE A 269 -13.78 22.29 -1.02
C ILE A 269 -14.82 21.23 -1.36
N GLU A 270 -15.68 21.51 -2.33
CA GLU A 270 -16.81 20.64 -2.70
C GLU A 270 -16.46 19.71 -3.86
N SER A 271 -16.92 18.45 -3.80
CA SER A 271 -16.65 17.46 -4.86
C SER A 271 -17.29 17.81 -6.22
N THR A 272 -18.18 18.80 -6.26
CA THR A 272 -18.79 19.37 -7.48
C THR A 272 -17.99 20.55 -8.04
N SER A 273 -17.16 21.20 -7.21
CA SER A 273 -16.39 22.39 -7.58
C SER A 273 -15.16 22.09 -8.45
N VAL A 274 -14.82 20.81 -8.63
CA VAL A 274 -13.72 20.38 -9.50
C VAL A 274 -14.17 20.42 -10.96
N SER A 275 -14.27 21.63 -11.53
CA SER A 275 -14.23 21.81 -12.98
C SER A 275 -12.88 21.31 -13.48
N SER A 276 -12.90 20.36 -14.40
CA SER A 276 -11.76 20.04 -15.26
C SER A 276 -11.18 21.36 -15.78
N GLN A 277 -9.97 21.73 -15.35
CA GLN A 277 -9.26 22.80 -16.02
C GLN A 277 -9.08 22.35 -17.48
N PRO A 278 -9.55 23.12 -18.48
CA PRO A 278 -9.24 22.82 -19.86
C PRO A 278 -7.72 22.94 -19.99
N THR A 279 -7.10 21.89 -20.48
CA THR A 279 -5.75 21.94 -21.03
C THR A 279 -5.76 23.09 -22.03
N GLN A 280 -5.10 24.20 -21.70
CA GLN A 280 -4.91 25.29 -22.64
C GLN A 280 -4.06 24.76 -23.79
N SER A 281 -4.74 24.27 -24.82
CA SER A 281 -4.19 24.10 -26.15
C SER A 281 -3.84 25.49 -26.65
N ARG A 282 -2.57 25.88 -26.48
CA ARG A 282 -2.02 27.01 -27.22
C ARG A 282 -1.95 26.62 -28.69
N SER A 283 -3.05 26.88 -29.40
CA SER A 283 -3.06 26.98 -30.85
C SER A 283 -2.29 28.25 -31.23
N ASN A 284 -1.10 28.05 -31.81
CA ASN A 284 -0.33 29.13 -32.41
C ASN A 284 -1.05 29.61 -33.67
N GLN A 285 -1.78 30.71 -33.57
CA GLN A 285 -2.09 31.54 -34.74
C GLN A 285 -0.96 32.54 -34.94
N ASN A 286 -0.21 32.31 -36.02
CA ASN A 286 0.79 33.19 -36.59
C ASN A 286 0.22 34.58 -36.89
N ARG A 287 0.64 35.58 -36.13
CA ARG A 287 0.98 36.91 -36.62
C ARG A 287 2.10 37.45 -35.75
N PHE A 288 3.28 37.68 -36.31
CA PHE A 288 3.90 39.00 -36.36
C PHE A 288 5.20 38.96 -37.15
N ALA A 289 5.37 39.99 -37.97
CA ALA A 289 6.57 40.33 -38.69
C ALA A 289 7.73 40.56 -37.71
N GLU A 290 8.84 39.89 -38.00
CA GLU A 290 10.20 40.41 -38.09
C GLU A 290 10.51 41.72 -37.33
N GLN A 291 11.20 41.58 -36.19
CA GLN A 291 12.31 42.48 -35.85
C GLN A 291 13.27 41.87 -34.83
N ASP A 292 14.53 41.77 -35.27
CA ASP A 292 15.72 41.26 -34.60
C ASP A 292 16.08 41.97 -33.28
N ARG A 293 16.39 41.17 -32.24
CA ARG A 293 17.65 41.24 -31.45
C ARG A 293 17.76 40.03 -30.48
N PRO A 294 18.99 39.57 -30.16
CA PRO A 294 19.26 38.17 -29.88
C PRO A 294 18.99 37.78 -28.43
N ASP A 295 18.41 36.59 -28.26
CA ASP A 295 18.09 35.96 -26.99
C ASP A 295 19.28 35.13 -26.49
N GLN A 296 19.68 35.35 -25.25
CA GLN A 296 20.81 34.69 -24.60
C GLN A 296 20.34 33.32 -24.07
N LYS A 297 20.40 32.31 -24.94
CA LYS A 297 20.13 30.92 -24.59
C LYS A 297 21.27 30.42 -23.68
N ARG A 298 20.98 30.14 -22.40
CA ARG A 298 21.90 29.41 -21.53
C ARG A 298 22.01 27.97 -22.05
N ASP A 299 23.06 27.69 -22.80
CA ASP A 299 23.50 26.34 -23.11
C ASP A 299 23.94 25.66 -21.82
N VAL A 300 23.13 24.72 -21.33
CA VAL A 300 23.56 23.79 -20.28
C VAL A 300 24.44 22.75 -20.95
N VAL A 301 25.75 22.84 -20.72
CA VAL A 301 26.74 21.95 -21.29
C VAL A 301 26.51 20.53 -20.75
N PRO A 302 26.31 19.50 -21.59
CA PRO A 302 26.03 18.12 -21.15
C PRO A 302 27.04 17.55 -20.13
N GLU A 303 28.28 18.02 -20.17
CA GLU A 303 29.31 17.64 -19.19
C GLU A 303 29.02 18.12 -17.76
N GLN A 304 28.35 19.27 -17.59
CA GLN A 304 27.97 19.75 -16.25
C GLN A 304 26.89 18.87 -15.63
N VAL A 305 25.94 18.38 -16.43
CA VAL A 305 24.90 17.45 -15.98
C VAL A 305 25.52 16.11 -15.60
N LEU A 306 26.44 15.59 -16.42
CA LEU A 306 27.19 14.36 -16.12
C LEU A 306 28.07 14.50 -14.86
N THR A 307 28.66 15.67 -14.64
CA THR A 307 29.46 15.94 -13.44
C THR A 307 28.57 15.97 -12.20
N GLN A 308 27.42 16.64 -12.26
CA GLN A 308 26.44 16.65 -11.16
C GLN A 308 25.92 15.24 -10.85
N MET A 309 25.66 14.42 -11.87
CA MET A 309 25.22 13.03 -11.69
C MET A 309 26.29 12.16 -11.03
N LYS A 310 27.56 12.32 -11.41
CA LYS A 310 28.69 11.62 -10.77
C LYS A 310 28.88 12.04 -9.31
N THR A 311 28.74 13.33 -9.00
CA THR A 311 28.79 13.83 -7.63
C THR A 311 27.66 13.24 -6.78
N LEU A 312 26.44 13.13 -7.33
CA LEU A 312 25.31 12.51 -6.65
C LEU A 312 25.53 11.02 -6.39
N CYS A 313 26.04 10.27 -7.38
CA CYS A 313 26.39 8.86 -7.21
C CYS A 313 27.51 8.65 -6.18
N GLY A 314 28.50 9.56 -6.13
CA GLY A 314 29.55 9.55 -5.11
C GLY A 314 28.98 9.70 -3.71
N GLY A 315 28.11 10.70 -3.50
CA GLY A 315 27.46 10.93 -2.19
C GLY A 315 26.56 9.77 -1.74
N LEU A 316 25.84 9.13 -2.67
CA LEU A 316 25.06 7.92 -2.39
C LEU A 316 25.95 6.74 -1.97
N THR A 317 27.09 6.56 -2.62
CA THR A 317 28.04 5.49 -2.30
C THR A 317 28.66 5.70 -0.91
N GLU A 318 28.99 6.94 -0.57
CA GLU A 318 29.52 7.33 0.74
C GLU A 318 28.47 7.14 1.85
N THR A 319 27.20 7.47 1.56
CA THR A 319 26.08 7.24 2.50
C THR A 319 25.86 5.75 2.75
N VAL A 320 25.92 4.92 1.71
CA VAL A 320 25.82 3.45 1.83
C VAL A 320 27.00 2.87 2.62
N SER A 321 28.20 3.44 2.47
CA SER A 321 29.37 3.04 3.27
C SER A 321 29.17 3.37 4.75
N HIS A 322 28.71 4.59 5.08
CA HIS A 322 28.41 4.98 6.46
C HIS A 322 27.33 4.10 7.11
N ILE A 323 26.30 3.72 6.36
CA ILE A 323 25.26 2.80 6.87
C ILE A 323 25.87 1.43 7.18
N ARG A 324 26.81 0.95 6.36
CA ARG A 324 27.47 -0.34 6.57
C ARG A 324 28.38 -0.32 7.79
N ASP A 325 29.10 0.77 8.04
CA ASP A 325 29.93 0.97 9.24
C ASP A 325 29.08 1.10 10.51
N LEU A 326 27.94 1.81 10.44
CA LEU A 326 26.99 1.86 11.55
C LEU A 326 26.42 0.47 11.88
N MET A 327 26.12 -0.34 10.86
CA MET A 327 25.68 -1.71 11.06
C MET A 327 26.78 -2.62 11.65
N SER A 328 28.06 -2.40 11.33
CA SER A 328 29.15 -3.18 11.93
C SER A 328 29.37 -2.77 13.40
N GLN A 329 29.32 -1.47 13.71
CA GLN A 329 29.41 -0.96 15.08
C GLN A 329 28.27 -1.49 15.97
N LEU A 330 27.04 -1.52 15.45
CA LEU A 330 25.89 -2.09 16.18
C LEU A 330 26.05 -3.60 16.43
N ARG A 331 26.64 -4.34 15.48
CA ARG A 331 26.91 -5.77 15.67
C ARG A 331 27.99 -6.02 16.71
N GLU A 332 29.08 -5.26 16.69
CA GLU A 332 30.14 -5.35 17.71
C GLU A 332 29.59 -5.04 19.11
N GLN A 333 28.79 -3.98 19.24
CA GLN A 333 28.16 -3.62 20.51
C GLN A 333 27.17 -4.69 21.00
N SER A 334 26.41 -5.33 20.10
CA SER A 334 25.52 -6.43 20.45
C SER A 334 26.25 -7.71 20.89
N GLN A 335 27.45 -7.97 20.33
CA GLN A 335 28.29 -9.10 20.72
C GLN A 335 28.95 -8.85 22.08
N ASP A 336 29.36 -7.62 22.36
CA ASP A 336 29.90 -7.25 23.67
C ASP A 336 28.83 -7.28 24.78
N TRP A 337 27.58 -6.90 24.49
CA TRP A 337 26.45 -7.14 25.40
C TRP A 337 26.20 -8.62 25.65
N SER A 338 26.30 -9.45 24.61
CA SER A 338 26.12 -10.91 24.74
C SER A 338 27.26 -11.58 25.52
N ARG A 339 28.49 -11.06 25.42
CA ARG A 339 29.64 -11.56 26.20
C ARG A 339 29.56 -11.16 27.67
N ASN A 340 29.16 -9.92 27.97
CA ASN A 340 29.00 -9.45 29.36
C ASN A 340 27.86 -10.15 30.11
N LEU A 341 26.77 -10.53 29.42
CA LEU A 341 25.71 -11.35 30.03
C LEU A 341 26.18 -12.77 30.40
N ASN A 342 27.11 -13.34 29.64
CA ASN A 342 27.64 -14.69 29.89
C ASN A 342 28.74 -14.71 30.96
N SER A 343 29.46 -13.61 31.19
CA SER A 343 30.44 -13.52 32.28
C SER A 343 29.78 -13.42 33.67
N ASP A 344 28.63 -12.76 33.78
CA ASP A 344 27.90 -12.62 35.06
C ASP A 344 27.25 -13.93 35.55
N GLN A 345 27.03 -14.91 34.66
CA GLN A 345 26.52 -16.24 35.06
C GLN A 345 27.61 -17.21 35.55
N SER A 346 28.89 -16.83 35.46
CA SER A 346 30.02 -17.71 35.83
C SER A 346 30.59 -17.46 37.24
N VAL A 347 30.02 -16.54 38.01
CA VAL A 347 30.39 -16.26 39.40
C VAL A 347 29.21 -16.55 40.33
N SER A 348 28.77 -17.81 40.37
CA SER A 348 27.81 -18.32 41.35
C SER A 348 27.88 -19.86 41.40
N THR A 349 28.94 -20.39 42.00
CA THR A 349 29.00 -21.75 42.55
C THR A 349 29.78 -21.73 43.85
#